data_AF-A0A7W1TQS1-F1
#
_entry.id   AF-A0A7W1TQS1-F1
#
_cell.length_a   1.000
_cell.length_b   1.000
_cell.length_c   1.000
_cell.angle_alpha   90.00
_cell.angle_beta   90.00
_cell.angle_gamma   90.00
#
_symmetry.space_group_name_H-M   'P 1'
#
loop_
_entity.id
_entity.type
_entity.pdbx_description
1 polymer ?
#
loop_
_entity_poly.entity_id
_entity_poly.type
_entity_poly.pdbx_seq_one_letter_code
_entity_poly.pdbx_strand_id
1 'polypeptide(L)' 'MASNRPNTPAINESLEAAGGVNIVPDPWKGLFNNEEWLVHRIVVLSFYAFLAIAVVAHVLVFIWRPWIGF' A
#
# COMPACT_ATOMS: atom_id res chain seq x y z
N MET A 1 -13.49 16.61 0.50
CA MET A 1 -14.67 15.90 1.04
C MET A 1 -14.20 14.55 1.57
N ALA A 2 -13.77 14.50 2.83
CA ALA A 2 -13.43 13.24 3.49
C ALA A 2 -14.74 12.49 3.81
N SER A 3 -14.74 11.18 3.58
CA SER A 3 -15.90 10.31 3.74
C SER A 3 -16.35 10.26 5.20
N ASN A 4 -17.51 10.84 5.53
CA ASN A 4 -18.24 10.71 6.82
C ASN A 4 -18.80 9.29 7.05
N ARG A 5 -18.04 8.24 6.72
CA ARG A 5 -18.35 6.89 7.20
C ARG A 5 -17.87 6.81 8.64
N PRO A 6 -18.61 6.18 9.57
CA PRO A 6 -18.04 5.84 10.86
C PRO A 6 -16.77 5.04 10.58
N ASN A 7 -15.61 5.65 10.81
CA ASN A 7 -14.33 4.96 10.90
C ASN A 7 -14.59 3.87 11.91
N THR A 8 -14.69 2.59 11.55
CA THR A 8 -15.10 1.53 12.49
C THR A 8 -14.23 1.64 13.74
N PRO A 9 -14.70 2.27 14.84
CA PRO A 9 -13.86 2.56 16.00
C PRO A 9 -13.63 1.27 16.77
N ALA A 10 -14.58 0.34 16.62
CA ALA A 10 -14.64 -0.89 17.36
C ALA A 10 -13.40 -1.76 17.17
N ILE A 11 -12.76 -1.81 16.00
CA ILE A 11 -11.58 -2.69 15.82
C ILE A 11 -10.29 -2.09 16.37
N ASN A 12 -10.05 -0.78 16.19
CA ASN A 12 -8.86 -0.10 16.68
C ASN A 12 -9.00 0.21 18.18
N GLU A 13 -10.19 0.59 18.65
CA GLU A 13 -10.47 0.71 20.08
C GLU A 13 -10.45 -0.66 20.77
N SER A 14 -10.95 -1.74 20.16
CA SER A 14 -10.81 -3.09 20.75
C SER A 14 -9.38 -3.63 20.68
N LEU A 15 -8.60 -3.30 19.63
CA LEU A 15 -7.17 -3.62 19.58
C LEU A 15 -6.44 -2.85 20.68
N GLU A 16 -6.57 -1.53 20.74
CA GLU A 16 -5.89 -0.67 21.72
C GLU A 16 -6.35 -0.98 23.15
N ALA A 17 -7.64 -1.28 23.38
CA ALA A 17 -8.15 -1.77 24.67
C ALA A 17 -7.65 -3.18 25.03
N ALA A 18 -7.29 -4.00 24.04
CA ALA A 18 -6.59 -5.27 24.24
C ALA A 18 -5.05 -5.11 24.33
N GLY A 19 -4.52 -3.89 24.30
CA GLY A 19 -3.07 -3.59 24.32
C GLY A 19 -2.39 -3.64 22.95
N GLY A 20 -3.16 -3.61 21.86
CA GLY A 20 -2.72 -3.61 20.47
C GLY A 20 -2.03 -2.31 20.06
N VAL A 21 -0.89 -2.44 19.38
CA VAL A 21 -0.06 -1.32 18.93
C VAL A 21 -0.66 -0.70 17.67
N ASN A 22 -0.78 0.63 17.65
CA ASN A 22 -1.16 1.38 16.44
C ASN A 22 -0.05 1.27 15.38
N ILE A 23 -0.37 0.71 14.22
CA ILE A 23 0.61 0.42 13.16
C ILE A 23 0.78 1.56 12.14
N VAL A 24 -0.03 2.62 12.28
CA VAL A 24 -0.02 3.76 11.37
C VAL A 24 1.02 4.79 11.83
N PRO A 25 1.96 5.22 10.97
CA PRO A 25 2.92 6.26 11.34
C PRO A 25 2.25 7.61 11.57
N ASP A 26 2.81 8.44 12.47
CA ASP A 26 2.21 9.72 12.91
C ASP A 26 1.72 10.65 11.79
N PRO A 27 2.44 10.82 10.66
CA PRO A 27 1.98 11.69 9.57
C PRO A 27 0.69 11.23 8.89
N TRP A 28 0.36 9.92 8.98
CA TRP A 28 -0.71 9.29 8.20
C TRP A 28 -1.93 8.91 9.05
N LYS A 29 -1.88 9.13 10.37
CA LYS A 29 -2.97 8.82 11.31
C LYS A 29 -4.26 9.60 11.03
N GLY A 30 -4.17 10.76 10.38
CA GLY A 30 -5.36 11.55 9.99
C GLY A 30 -6.06 11.05 8.72
N LEU A 31 -5.47 10.08 8.01
CA LEU A 31 -5.95 9.61 6.70
C LEU A 31 -6.31 8.12 6.67
N PHE A 32 -5.69 7.31 7.53
CA PHE A 32 -5.86 5.85 7.52
C PHE A 32 -6.13 5.30 8.91
N ASN A 33 -7.02 4.30 8.96
CA ASN A 33 -7.20 3.42 10.12
C ASN A 33 -6.21 2.22 10.06
N ASN A 34 -6.08 1.48 11.16
CA ASN A 34 -5.17 0.32 11.23
C ASN A 34 -5.47 -0.74 10.14
N GLU A 35 -6.75 -1.07 9.91
CA GLU A 35 -7.12 -2.05 8.87
C GLU A 35 -6.81 -1.54 7.45
N GLU A 36 -7.17 -0.29 7.16
CA GLU A 36 -6.91 0.34 5.86
C GLU A 36 -5.40 0.43 5.57
N TRP A 37 -4.60 0.69 6.60
CA TRP A 37 -3.15 0.74 6.50
C TRP A 37 -2.53 -0.62 6.18
N LEU A 38 -3.07 -1.72 6.72
CA LEU A 38 -2.62 -3.09 6.36
C LEU A 38 -2.82 -3.36 4.87
N VAL A 39 -4.02 -3.05 4.36
CA VAL A 39 -4.35 -3.24 2.94
C VAL A 39 -3.48 -2.34 2.06
N HIS A 40 -3.33 -1.07 2.44
CA HIS A 40 -2.49 -0.13 1.71
C HIS A 40 -1.04 -0.63 1.60
N ARG A 41 -0.47 -1.07 2.72
CA ARG A 41 0.91 -1.56 2.77
C ARG A 41 1.12 -2.80 1.90
N ILE A 42 0.21 -3.77 1.91
CA ILE A 42 0.36 -4.99 1.09
C ILE A 42 0.24 -4.69 -0.40
N VAL A 43 -0.71 -3.83 -0.80
CA VAL A 43 -0.91 -3.46 -2.19
C VAL A 43 0.29 -2.69 -2.73
N VAL A 44 0.76 -1.67 -2.01
CA VAL A 44 1.91 -0.85 -2.43
C VAL A 44 3.16 -1.70 -2.55
N LEU A 45 3.43 -2.56 -1.57
CA LEU A 45 4.60 -3.45 -1.60
C LEU A 45 4.54 -4.41 -2.80
N SER A 46 3.38 -5.03 -3.04
CA SER A 46 3.21 -5.99 -4.13
C SER A 46 3.30 -5.32 -5.50
N PHE A 47 2.74 -4.11 -5.63
CA PHE A 47 2.78 -3.33 -6.85
C PHE A 47 4.22 -2.92 -7.21
N TYR A 48 5.02 -2.47 -6.23
CA TYR A 48 6.43 -2.16 -6.45
C TYR A 48 7.25 -3.40 -6.82
N ALA A 49 7.01 -4.53 -6.16
CA ALA A 49 7.68 -5.79 -6.51
C ALA A 49 7.36 -6.22 -7.95
N PHE A 50 6.09 -6.14 -8.36
CA PHE A 50 5.67 -6.42 -9.72
C PHE A 50 6.30 -5.45 -10.73
N LEU A 51 6.27 -4.13 -10.46
CA LEU A 51 6.86 -3.13 -11.34
C LEU A 51 8.37 -3.34 -11.52
N ALA A 52 9.10 -3.67 -10.46
CA ALA A 52 10.53 -3.94 -10.56
C ALA A 52 10.81 -5.11 -11.53
N ILE A 53 10.07 -6.21 -11.39
CA ILE A 53 10.19 -7.37 -12.29
C ILE A 53 9.77 -7.00 -13.72
N ALA A 54 8.66 -6.29 -13.88
CA ALA A 54 8.14 -5.88 -15.17
C ALA A 54 9.17 -5.00 -15.91
N VAL A 55 9.75 -4.00 -15.25
CA VAL A 55 10.77 -3.13 -15.84
C VAL A 55 11.97 -3.95 -16.31
N VAL A 56 12.48 -4.87 -15.48
CA VAL A 56 13.62 -5.73 -15.87
C VAL A 56 13.28 -6.57 -17.10
N ALA A 57 12.09 -7.19 -17.13
CA ALA A 57 11.64 -7.97 -18.28
C ALA A 57 11.52 -7.13 -19.55
N HIS A 58 10.97 -5.91 -19.45
CA HIS A 58 10.83 -5.00 -20.59
C HIS A 58 12.18 -4.53 -21.10
N VAL A 59 13.13 -4.22 -20.21
CA VAL A 59 14.50 -3.84 -20.60
C VAL A 59 15.20 -5.01 -21.30
N LEU A 60 15.06 -6.23 -20.80
CA LEU A 60 15.67 -7.40 -21.43
C LEU A 60 15.10 -7.65 -22.83
N VAL A 61 13.78 -7.59 -22.99
CA VAL A 61 13.14 -7.69 -24.32
C VAL A 61 13.58 -6.55 -25.23
N PHE A 62 13.72 -5.34 -24.69
CA PHE A 62 14.16 -4.18 -25.45
C PHE A 62 15.58 -4.33 -26.00
N ILE A 63 16.50 -4.94 -25.23
CA ILE A 63 17.86 -5.23 -25.69
C ILE A 63 17.85 -6.28 -26.82
N TRP A 64 16.99 -7.31 -26.71
CA TRP A 64 16.98 -8.38 -27.70
C TRP A 64 16.28 -7.99 -29.00
N ARG A 65 15.11 -7.35 -28.93
CA ARG A 65 14.34 -6.91 -30.09
C ARG A 65 13.67 -5.58 -29.76
N PRO A 66 14.36 -4.45 -29.97
CA PRO A 66 13.82 -3.15 -29.60
C PRO A 66 12.55 -2.87 -30.38
N TRP A 67 11.48 -2.56 -29.65
CA TRP A 67 10.19 -2.21 -30.24
C TRP A 67 10.11 -0.74 -30.69
N ILE A 68 10.99 0.12 -30.15
CA ILE A 68 11.09 1.52 -30.53
C ILE A 68 12.30 1.59 -31.46
N GLY A 69 12.01 1.63 -32.76
CA GLY A 69 13.01 1.94 -33.77
C GLY A 69 13.36 3.42 -33.70
N PHE A 70 14.63 3.71 -33.52
CA PHE A 70 15.24 4.99 -33.86
C PHE A 70 16.14 4.78 -35.08
#